data_AF-A0A195EUS2-F1
#
_entry.id   AF-A0A195EUS2-F1
#
_cell.length_a   1.000
_cell.length_b   1.000
_cell.length_c   1.000
_cell.angle_alpha   90.00
_cell.angle_beta   90.00
_cell.angle_gamma   90.00
#
_symmetry.space_group_name_H-M   'P 1'
#
loop_
_entity.id
_entity.type
_entity.pdbx_description
1 polymer ?
#
loop_
_entity_poly.entity_id
_entity_poly.type
_entity_poly.pdbx_seq_one_letter_code
_entity_poly.pdbx_strand_id
1 'polypeptide(L)'
;MAETLKNILVLRILHIGFVKNKILFLIPFLNQYGVLRVGGRLKTANMDYETKHPILLSKDHAIVKRIIRTEYVKNLHAGIQTTIYAVWNKFWPISAKVTIRNIKKCVTCFKLKPSRLKCRNAKLIQLNDFLTETQIEWQMIPLDAPHFDGLWEAAIKSTKYHMKRIISNASLNYDEISTIIAEIEAILNSRPISPMSDDPNNVQVLTLGHFLIGQSLNSYF
;
A
#
# COMPACT_ATOMS: atom_id res chain seq x y z
N MET A 1 34.48 47.68 -21.12
CA MET A 1 33.42 47.60 -22.16
C MET A 1 32.84 46.20 -22.37
N ALA A 2 33.65 45.13 -22.35
CA ALA A 2 33.15 43.75 -22.55
C ALA A 2 32.33 43.19 -21.36
N GLU A 3 32.68 43.52 -20.13
CA GLU A 3 31.97 43.09 -18.90
C GLU A 3 30.52 43.62 -18.84
N THR A 4 30.34 44.90 -19.21
CA THR A 4 29.04 45.58 -19.21
C THR A 4 28.11 45.05 -20.30
N LEU A 5 28.64 44.72 -21.48
CA LEU A 5 27.86 44.08 -22.55
C LEU A 5 27.45 42.64 -22.20
N LYS A 6 28.33 41.86 -21.55
CA LYS A 6 28.00 40.52 -21.04
C LYS A 6 26.89 40.58 -19.98
N ASN A 7 26.95 41.54 -19.06
CA ASN A 7 25.90 41.74 -18.06
C ASN A 7 24.56 42.14 -18.68
N ILE A 8 24.56 43.02 -19.70
CA ILE A 8 23.35 43.39 -20.45
C ILE A 8 22.77 42.19 -21.21
N LEU A 9 23.61 41.32 -21.79
CA LEU A 9 23.16 40.11 -22.50
C LEU A 9 22.54 39.08 -21.54
N VAL A 10 23.16 38.85 -20.38
CA VAL A 10 22.61 38.00 -19.31
C VAL A 10 21.28 38.55 -18.81
N LEU A 11 21.20 39.87 -18.58
CA LEU A 11 19.96 40.53 -18.18
C LEU A 11 18.87 40.37 -19.26
N ARG A 12 19.19 40.52 -20.56
CA ARG A 12 18.24 40.27 -21.67
C ARG A 12 17.76 38.82 -21.72
N ILE A 13 18.64 37.83 -21.59
CA ILE A 13 18.29 36.39 -21.58
C ILE A 13 17.39 36.07 -20.38
N LEU A 14 17.67 36.65 -19.21
CA LEU A 14 16.82 36.53 -18.03
C LEU A 14 15.46 37.22 -18.24
N HIS A 15 15.42 38.37 -18.92
CA HIS A 15 14.21 39.16 -19.14
C HIS A 15 13.25 38.58 -20.20
N ILE A 16 13.78 37.80 -21.17
CA ILE A 16 13.01 37.27 -22.32
C ILE A 16 12.37 35.90 -22.04
N GLY A 17 12.84 35.13 -21.05
CA GLY A 17 12.32 33.76 -20.82
C GLY A 17 12.30 33.24 -19.39
N PHE A 18 12.78 34.01 -18.40
CA PHE A 18 12.96 33.53 -17.04
C PHE A 18 12.32 34.49 -16.03
N VAL A 19 11.43 33.96 -15.17
CA VAL A 19 10.61 34.75 -14.23
C VAL A 19 11.48 35.72 -13.41
N LYS A 20 11.23 37.03 -13.60
CA LYS A 20 12.09 38.19 -13.23
C LYS A 20 12.68 38.25 -11.81
N ASN A 21 12.19 37.48 -10.82
CA ASN A 21 12.61 37.64 -9.42
C ASN A 21 13.17 36.40 -8.70
N LYS A 22 13.06 35.18 -9.24
CA LYS A 22 13.48 33.97 -8.51
C LYS A 22 14.91 33.49 -8.78
N ILE A 23 15.57 34.01 -9.81
CA ILE A 23 16.83 33.45 -10.35
C ILE A 23 18.03 34.37 -10.06
N LEU A 24 17.80 35.64 -9.76
CA LEU A 24 18.87 36.61 -9.44
C LEU A 24 19.71 36.19 -8.22
N PHE A 25 19.09 35.50 -7.25
CA PHE A 25 19.79 34.89 -6.10
C PHE A 25 20.80 33.80 -6.46
N LEU A 26 20.74 33.27 -7.69
CA LEU A 26 21.67 32.25 -8.19
C LEU A 26 22.90 32.84 -8.89
N ILE A 27 23.00 34.18 -8.98
CA ILE A 27 24.10 34.92 -9.63
C ILE A 27 24.52 34.24 -10.94
N PRO A 28 23.60 34.13 -11.92
CA PRO A 28 23.87 33.41 -13.15
C PRO A 28 24.91 34.15 -14.00
N PHE A 29 25.80 33.42 -14.66
CA PHE A 29 26.81 33.97 -15.56
C PHE A 29 26.99 33.09 -16.79
N LEU A 30 27.52 33.67 -17.87
CA LEU A 30 27.88 32.94 -19.08
C LEU A 30 29.35 32.54 -19.01
N ASN A 31 29.64 31.27 -19.29
CA ASN A 31 31.01 30.81 -19.44
C ASN A 31 31.59 31.19 -20.82
N GLN A 32 32.85 30.81 -21.05
CA GLN A 32 33.56 31.07 -22.32
C GLN A 32 32.89 30.44 -23.56
N TYR A 33 32.03 29.44 -23.36
CA TYR A 33 31.28 28.76 -24.41
C TYR A 33 29.86 29.29 -24.60
N GLY A 34 29.48 30.37 -23.91
CA GLY A 34 28.13 30.94 -23.99
C GLY A 34 27.05 30.13 -23.27
N VAL A 35 27.42 29.23 -22.35
CA VAL A 35 26.48 28.42 -21.55
C VAL A 35 26.17 29.13 -20.23
N LEU A 36 24.88 29.22 -19.89
CA LEU A 36 24.40 29.85 -18.67
C LEU A 36 24.57 28.91 -17.47
N ARG A 37 25.29 29.36 -16.44
CA ARG A 37 25.63 28.58 -15.24
C ARG A 37 25.31 29.32 -13.96
N VAL A 38 25.18 28.58 -12.87
CA VAL A 38 24.94 29.09 -11.51
C VAL A 38 26.25 29.55 -10.86
N GLY A 39 26.20 30.69 -10.18
CA GLY A 39 27.34 31.26 -9.45
C GLY A 39 27.11 31.38 -7.94
N GLY A 40 28.12 31.91 -7.24
CA GLY A 40 27.99 32.40 -5.87
C GLY A 40 28.40 31.40 -4.78
N ARG A 41 27.45 30.59 -4.31
CA ARG A 41 27.52 29.90 -2.99
C ARG A 41 28.72 28.97 -2.79
N LEU A 42 29.33 28.49 -3.87
CA LEU A 42 30.44 27.52 -3.83
C LEU A 42 31.75 28.06 -4.40
N LYS A 43 31.88 29.38 -4.60
CA LYS A 43 33.07 29.99 -5.23
C LYS A 43 34.40 29.54 -4.58
N THR A 44 34.44 29.50 -3.25
CA THR A 44 35.64 29.17 -2.46
C THR A 44 35.83 27.68 -2.20
N ALA A 45 34.88 26.81 -2.56
CA ALA A 45 34.98 25.37 -2.28
C ALA A 45 36.06 24.68 -3.14
N ASN A 46 36.78 23.72 -2.57
CA ASN A 46 37.74 22.89 -3.32
C ASN A 46 37.01 21.75 -4.06
N MET A 47 36.45 22.05 -5.22
CA MET A 47 35.69 21.13 -6.06
C MET A 47 35.86 21.48 -7.53
N ASP A 48 35.58 20.52 -8.40
CA ASP A 48 35.66 20.70 -9.85
C ASP A 48 34.74 21.85 -10.34
N TYR A 49 35.16 22.51 -11.40
CA TYR A 49 34.48 23.65 -11.99
C TYR A 49 33.02 23.33 -12.35
N GLU A 50 32.77 22.15 -12.92
CA GLU A 50 31.44 21.72 -13.35
C GLU A 50 30.48 21.56 -12.16
N THR A 51 30.96 20.96 -11.08
CA THR A 51 30.19 20.79 -9.83
C THR A 51 29.98 22.12 -9.11
N LYS A 52 30.97 23.03 -9.17
CA LYS A 52 30.89 24.36 -8.59
C LYS A 52 29.90 25.26 -9.32
N HIS A 53 29.80 25.09 -10.63
CA HIS A 53 29.04 25.95 -11.53
C HIS A 53 28.07 25.15 -12.42
N PRO A 54 27.03 24.54 -11.85
CA PRO A 54 26.11 23.70 -12.62
C PRO A 54 25.34 24.50 -13.67
N ILE A 55 24.98 23.83 -14.77
CA ILE A 55 24.31 24.44 -15.92
C ILE A 55 22.86 24.78 -15.58
N LEU A 56 22.46 26.03 -15.78
CA LEU A 56 21.10 26.47 -15.50
C LEU A 56 20.15 25.98 -16.60
N LEU A 57 19.08 25.26 -16.21
CA LEU A 57 18.08 24.74 -17.16
C LEU A 57 16.68 25.26 -16.86
N SER A 58 15.93 25.60 -17.92
CA SER A 58 14.50 25.92 -17.81
C SER A 58 13.69 24.69 -17.42
N LYS A 59 12.77 24.86 -16.48
CA LYS A 59 11.91 23.80 -15.94
C LYS A 59 11.04 23.13 -17.01
N ASP A 60 10.66 23.87 -18.04
CA ASP A 60 9.65 23.47 -19.03
C ASP A 60 10.27 22.66 -20.18
N HIS A 61 11.59 22.67 -20.31
CA HIS A 61 12.27 21.99 -21.40
C HIS A 61 12.26 20.47 -21.21
N ALA A 62 11.91 19.72 -22.27
CA ALA A 62 11.81 18.26 -22.24
C ALA A 62 13.12 17.56 -21.81
N ILE A 63 14.28 18.18 -22.08
CA ILE A 63 15.59 17.66 -21.68
C ILE A 63 15.71 17.48 -20.16
N VAL A 64 15.10 18.36 -19.36
CA VAL A 64 15.16 18.27 -17.90
C VAL A 64 14.49 17.00 -17.41
N LYS A 65 13.35 16.64 -18.00
CA LYS A 65 12.63 15.39 -17.68
C LYS A 65 13.49 14.17 -18.03
N ARG A 66 14.18 14.19 -19.17
CA ARG A 66 15.09 13.12 -19.60
C ARG A 66 16.29 12.98 -18.66
N ILE A 67 16.97 14.09 -18.33
CA ILE A 67 18.11 14.10 -17.39
C ILE A 67 17.69 13.53 -16.04
N ILE A 68 16.57 13.99 -15.48
CA ILE A 68 16.05 13.48 -14.20
C ILE A 68 15.79 11.98 -14.29
N ARG A 69 15.16 11.51 -15.36
CA ARG A 69 14.85 10.09 -15.55
C ARG A 69 16.13 9.25 -15.62
N THR A 70 17.14 9.71 -16.36
CA THR A 70 18.43 9.03 -16.50
C THR A 70 19.15 8.95 -15.17
N GLU A 71 19.31 10.06 -14.45
CA GLU A 71 19.96 10.06 -13.13
C GLU A 71 19.20 9.23 -12.10
N TYR A 72 17.87 9.29 -12.11
CA TYR A 72 17.04 8.48 -11.23
C TYR A 72 17.23 6.97 -11.46
N VAL A 73 17.28 6.51 -12.70
CA VAL A 73 17.51 5.09 -13.04
C VAL A 73 18.95 4.69 -12.74
N LYS A 74 19.92 5.55 -13.09
CA LYS A 74 21.35 5.32 -12.84
C LYS A 74 21.64 5.13 -11.35
N ASN A 75 20.95 5.89 -10.50
CA ASN A 75 21.02 5.76 -9.05
C ASN A 75 20.02 4.73 -8.50
N LEU A 76 19.70 3.68 -9.26
CA LEU A 76 18.88 2.54 -8.82
C LEU A 76 17.54 2.95 -8.18
N HIS A 77 16.83 3.87 -8.84
CA HIS A 77 15.55 4.37 -8.37
C HIS A 77 15.60 5.07 -6.99
N ALA A 78 16.72 5.74 -6.69
CA ALA A 78 16.90 6.45 -5.43
C ALA A 78 15.77 7.47 -5.13
N GLY A 79 15.61 7.77 -3.84
CA GLY A 79 14.60 8.72 -3.38
C GLY A 79 14.73 10.12 -4.00
N ILE A 80 13.69 10.94 -3.80
CA ILE A 80 13.61 12.29 -4.36
C ILE A 80 14.85 13.13 -4.03
N GLN A 81 15.33 13.11 -2.78
CA GLN A 81 16.48 13.91 -2.34
C GLN A 81 17.77 13.46 -3.03
N THR A 82 18.07 12.16 -3.01
CA THR A 82 19.25 11.60 -3.67
C THR A 82 19.25 11.93 -5.16
N THR A 83 18.09 11.80 -5.82
CA THR A 83 17.95 12.15 -7.24
C THR A 83 18.19 13.64 -7.48
N ILE A 84 17.68 14.52 -6.60
CA ILE A 84 17.95 15.96 -6.66
C ILE A 84 19.45 16.23 -6.59
N TYR A 85 20.16 15.62 -5.64
CA TYR A 85 21.60 15.84 -5.47
C TYR A 85 22.41 15.32 -6.66
N ALA A 86 22.05 14.16 -7.20
CA ALA A 86 22.67 13.62 -8.41
C ALA A 86 22.51 14.56 -9.61
N VAL A 87 21.31 15.12 -9.78
CA VAL A 87 21.04 16.13 -10.83
C VAL A 87 21.83 17.41 -10.59
N TRP A 88 21.85 17.91 -9.35
CA TRP A 88 22.55 19.15 -8.96
C TRP A 88 24.06 19.12 -9.10
N ASN A 89 24.66 17.93 -9.19
CA ASN A 89 26.09 17.80 -9.43
C ASN A 89 26.52 18.38 -10.80
N LYS A 90 25.62 18.41 -11.80
CA LYS A 90 25.94 18.92 -13.15
C LYS A 90 24.94 19.95 -13.67
N PHE A 91 23.68 19.82 -13.27
CA PHE A 91 22.59 20.62 -13.80
C PHE A 91 21.81 21.29 -12.68
N TRP A 92 21.38 22.51 -12.92
CA TRP A 92 20.51 23.26 -12.03
C TRP A 92 19.17 23.59 -12.70
N PRO A 93 18.25 22.61 -12.81
CA PRO A 93 16.91 22.89 -13.30
C PRO A 93 16.16 23.79 -12.33
N ILE A 94 15.55 24.84 -12.85
CA ILE A 94 14.74 25.74 -12.04
C ILE A 94 13.55 24.96 -11.49
N SER A 95 13.29 25.11 -10.20
CA SER A 95 12.21 24.38 -9.51
C SER A 95 12.30 22.85 -9.66
N ALA A 96 13.51 22.28 -9.79
CA ALA A 96 13.75 20.84 -9.97
C ALA A 96 12.94 19.95 -9.02
N LYS A 97 12.80 20.34 -7.75
CA LYS A 97 12.01 19.62 -6.73
C LYS A 97 10.57 19.36 -7.14
N VAL A 98 9.95 20.22 -7.93
CA VAL A 98 8.58 20.03 -8.42
C VAL A 98 8.54 18.96 -9.50
N THR A 99 9.45 19.05 -10.49
CA THR A 99 9.54 18.08 -11.59
C THR A 99 9.94 16.69 -11.09
N ILE A 100 10.89 16.60 -10.15
CA ILE A 100 11.41 15.35 -9.59
C ILE A 100 10.36 14.64 -8.72
N ARG A 101 9.41 15.36 -8.11
CA ARG A 101 8.30 14.73 -7.36
C ARG A 101 7.47 13.76 -8.21
N ASN A 102 7.45 13.93 -9.54
CA ASN A 102 6.76 13.02 -10.46
C ASN A 102 7.37 11.61 -10.52
N ILE A 103 8.57 11.40 -9.96
CA ILE A 103 9.18 10.07 -9.79
C ILE A 103 8.29 9.13 -8.97
N LYS A 104 7.40 9.67 -8.11
CA LYS A 104 6.39 8.88 -7.39
C LYS A 104 5.48 8.05 -8.32
N LYS A 105 5.37 8.41 -9.60
CA LYS A 105 4.63 7.66 -10.63
C LYS A 105 5.43 6.48 -11.22
N CYS A 106 6.66 6.25 -10.78
CA CYS A 106 7.47 5.14 -11.27
C CYS A 106 6.87 3.79 -10.83
N VAL A 107 6.50 2.97 -11.81
CA VAL A 107 5.91 1.63 -11.60
C VAL A 107 6.86 0.74 -10.79
N THR A 108 8.17 0.78 -11.07
CA THR A 108 9.17 -0.01 -10.33
C THR A 108 9.18 0.36 -8.85
N CYS A 109 9.25 1.65 -8.51
CA CYS A 109 9.19 2.09 -7.11
C CYS A 109 7.84 1.81 -6.46
N PHE A 110 6.75 1.87 -7.22
CA PHE A 110 5.43 1.55 -6.70
C PHE A 110 5.35 0.07 -6.30
N LYS A 111 5.80 -0.85 -7.17
CA LYS A 111 5.81 -2.30 -6.89
C LYS A 111 6.70 -2.68 -5.71
N LEU A 112 7.85 -2.01 -5.56
CA LEU A 112 8.82 -2.30 -4.50
C LEU A 112 8.49 -1.63 -3.15
N LYS A 113 7.40 -0.87 -3.05
CA LYS A 113 7.02 -0.17 -1.83
C LYS A 113 5.82 -0.87 -1.18
N PRO A 114 6.02 -1.74 -0.17
CA PRO A 114 4.91 -2.37 0.52
C PRO A 114 4.08 -1.31 1.26
N SER A 115 2.76 -1.37 1.07
CA SER A 115 1.82 -0.62 1.91
C SER A 115 1.92 -1.17 3.33
N ARG A 116 2.28 -0.34 4.30
CA ARG A 116 2.19 -0.74 5.71
C ARG A 116 0.72 -0.93 6.04
N LEU A 117 0.30 -2.18 6.28
CA LEU A 117 -1.03 -2.46 6.81
C LEU A 117 -1.16 -1.69 8.12
N LYS A 118 -2.11 -0.75 8.16
CA LYS A 118 -2.34 0.09 9.33
C LYS A 118 -3.53 -0.46 10.08
N CYS A 119 -3.31 -1.50 10.88
CA CYS A 119 -4.33 -2.03 11.77
C CYS A 119 -4.46 -1.08 12.97
N ARG A 120 -5.58 -0.37 13.09
CA ARG A 120 -5.87 0.47 14.26
C ARG A 120 -7.33 0.27 14.65
N ASN A 121 -7.60 -0.73 15.49
CA ASN A 121 -8.95 -0.99 16.02
C ASN A 121 -8.88 -1.21 17.53
N ALA A 122 -9.51 -0.32 18.30
CA ALA A 122 -9.61 -0.41 19.77
C ALA A 122 -10.33 -1.71 20.23
N LYS A 123 -11.22 -2.26 19.40
CA LYS A 123 -11.88 -3.56 19.65
C LYS A 123 -10.91 -4.75 19.71
N LEU A 124 -9.76 -4.67 19.03
CA LEU A 124 -8.77 -5.76 19.05
C LEU A 124 -8.01 -5.81 20.39
N ILE A 125 -7.92 -4.69 21.11
CA ILE A 125 -7.25 -4.64 22.41
C ILE A 125 -8.09 -5.41 23.44
N GLN A 126 -9.39 -5.10 23.54
CA GLN A 126 -10.31 -5.80 24.44
C GLN A 126 -10.41 -7.30 24.16
N LEU A 127 -10.32 -7.70 22.88
CA LEU A 127 -10.30 -9.10 22.50
C LEU A 127 -9.01 -9.80 22.97
N ASN A 128 -7.85 -9.17 22.77
CA ASN A 128 -6.58 -9.75 23.20
C ASN A 128 -6.53 -9.97 24.71
N ASP A 129 -7.03 -9.02 25.50
CA ASP A 129 -7.07 -9.13 26.96
C ASP A 129 -7.87 -10.38 27.39
N PHE A 130 -9.08 -10.55 26.83
CA PHE A 130 -9.92 -11.74 27.08
C PHE A 130 -9.23 -13.04 26.65
N LEU A 131 -8.60 -13.07 25.47
CA LEU A 131 -7.90 -14.27 24.97
C LEU A 131 -6.72 -14.66 25.88
N THR A 132 -5.98 -13.67 26.39
CA THR A 132 -4.88 -13.92 27.33
C THR A 132 -5.38 -14.41 28.69
N GLU A 133 -6.47 -13.84 29.21
CA GLU A 133 -7.08 -14.27 30.48
C GLU A 133 -7.63 -15.70 30.39
N THR A 134 -8.22 -16.05 29.24
CA THR A 134 -8.81 -17.38 28.99
C THR A 134 -7.81 -18.40 28.45
N GLN A 135 -6.54 -18.03 28.28
CA GLN A 135 -5.49 -18.87 27.70
C GLN A 135 -5.86 -19.44 26.32
N ILE A 136 -6.62 -18.68 25.53
CA ILE A 136 -7.01 -19.05 24.17
C ILE A 136 -5.94 -18.51 23.20
N GLU A 137 -5.26 -19.41 22.50
CA GLU A 137 -4.37 -19.03 21.41
C GLU A 137 -5.21 -18.69 20.16
N TRP A 138 -5.26 -17.41 19.80
CA TRP A 138 -5.97 -16.97 18.60
C TRP A 138 -5.09 -17.07 17.36
N GLN A 139 -5.45 -17.98 16.46
CA GLN A 139 -4.76 -18.17 15.19
C GLN A 139 -5.56 -17.58 14.03
N MET A 140 -5.02 -16.55 13.39
CA MET A 140 -5.62 -15.95 12.19
C MET A 140 -5.32 -16.81 10.97
N ILE A 141 -6.31 -17.00 10.10
CA ILE A 141 -6.08 -17.55 8.77
C ILE A 141 -5.06 -16.68 8.01
N PRO A 142 -4.08 -17.27 7.31
CA PRO A 142 -3.13 -16.50 6.52
C PRO A 142 -3.82 -15.65 5.45
N LEU A 143 -3.25 -14.48 5.15
CA LEU A 143 -3.72 -13.65 4.04
C LEU A 143 -3.69 -14.46 2.73
N ASP A 144 -4.70 -14.27 1.89
CA ASP A 144 -4.84 -14.95 0.59
C ASP A 144 -4.92 -16.50 0.66
N ALA A 145 -5.35 -17.06 1.80
CA ALA A 145 -5.50 -18.49 1.99
C ALA A 145 -6.97 -18.93 2.21
N PRO A 146 -7.87 -18.73 1.22
CA PRO A 146 -9.31 -19.00 1.36
C PRO A 146 -9.64 -20.49 1.62
N HIS A 147 -8.73 -21.41 1.26
CA HIS A 147 -8.90 -22.82 1.52
C HIS A 147 -8.94 -23.17 3.02
N PHE A 148 -8.38 -22.33 3.89
CA PHE A 148 -8.51 -22.49 5.35
C PHE A 148 -9.90 -22.11 5.89
N ASP A 149 -10.74 -21.45 5.10
CA ASP A 149 -12.08 -21.00 5.52
C ASP A 149 -13.21 -21.94 5.05
N GLY A 150 -12.89 -22.96 4.25
CA GLY A 150 -13.90 -23.79 3.60
C GLY A 150 -14.85 -24.54 4.54
N LEU A 151 -14.37 -24.95 5.72
CA LEU A 151 -15.20 -25.66 6.72
C LEU A 151 -16.26 -24.72 7.34
N TRP A 152 -15.85 -23.52 7.76
CA TRP A 152 -16.74 -22.53 8.33
C TRP A 152 -17.74 -22.00 7.29
N GLU A 153 -17.29 -21.76 6.05
CA GLU A 153 -18.18 -21.38 4.96
C GLU A 153 -19.23 -22.47 4.65
N ALA A 154 -18.83 -23.75 4.67
CA ALA A 154 -19.75 -24.88 4.45
C ALA A 154 -20.79 -25.00 5.57
N ALA A 155 -20.39 -24.78 6.83
CA ALA A 155 -21.28 -24.73 7.97
C ALA A 155 -22.30 -23.59 7.82
N ILE A 156 -21.83 -22.36 7.54
CA ILE A 156 -22.70 -21.19 7.31
C ILE A 156 -23.67 -21.44 6.15
N LYS A 157 -23.20 -22.04 5.06
CA LYS A 157 -24.04 -22.39 3.91
C LYS A 157 -25.15 -23.37 4.29
N SER A 158 -24.84 -24.37 5.11
CA SER A 158 -25.81 -25.36 5.59
C SER A 158 -26.85 -24.71 6.51
N THR A 159 -26.43 -23.87 7.45
CA THR A 159 -27.33 -23.11 8.33
C THR A 159 -28.29 -22.24 7.52
N LYS A 160 -27.77 -21.45 6.57
CA LYS A 160 -28.59 -20.58 5.70
C LYS A 160 -29.58 -21.38 4.85
N TYR A 161 -29.20 -22.57 4.40
CA TYR A 161 -30.10 -23.45 3.66
C TYR A 161 -31.32 -23.86 4.50
N HIS A 162 -31.12 -24.27 5.75
CA HIS A 162 -32.22 -24.61 6.66
C HIS A 162 -33.04 -23.37 7.05
N MET A 163 -32.39 -22.24 7.38
CA MET A 163 -33.08 -21.00 7.70
C MET A 163 -34.03 -20.58 6.58
N LYS A 164 -33.57 -20.60 5.32
CA LYS A 164 -34.41 -20.21 4.17
C LYS A 164 -35.65 -21.10 4.02
N ARG A 165 -35.55 -22.38 4.39
CA ARG A 165 -36.67 -23.33 4.30
C ARG A 165 -37.68 -23.17 5.44
N ILE A 166 -37.21 -22.88 6.65
CA ILE A 166 -38.06 -22.73 7.83
C ILE A 166 -38.75 -21.36 7.84
N ILE A 167 -37.97 -20.30 7.60
CA ILE A 167 -38.44 -18.91 7.74
C ILE A 167 -39.25 -18.47 6.51
N SER A 168 -38.88 -18.93 5.31
CA SER A 168 -39.48 -18.50 4.04
C SER A 168 -39.55 -16.95 3.94
N ASN A 169 -40.73 -16.34 4.06
CA ASN A 169 -40.95 -14.89 4.04
C ASN A 169 -41.43 -14.30 5.38
N ALA A 170 -41.38 -15.06 6.48
CA ALA A 170 -41.84 -14.59 7.79
C ALA A 170 -40.87 -13.57 8.40
N SER A 171 -41.40 -12.52 9.03
CA SER A 171 -40.63 -11.62 9.89
C SER A 171 -40.62 -12.19 11.30
N LEU A 172 -39.44 -12.47 11.83
CA LEU A 172 -39.27 -13.09 13.14
C LEU A 172 -38.68 -12.10 14.14
N ASN A 173 -39.08 -12.23 15.39
CA ASN A 173 -38.47 -11.52 16.51
C ASN A 173 -37.16 -12.22 16.97
N TYR A 174 -36.48 -11.62 17.94
CA TYR A 174 -35.21 -12.16 18.43
C TYR A 174 -35.34 -13.58 19.01
N ASP A 175 -36.38 -13.83 19.82
CA ASP A 175 -36.58 -15.11 20.50
C ASP A 175 -36.92 -16.23 19.50
N GLU A 176 -37.73 -15.91 18.49
CA GLU A 176 -38.06 -16.82 17.39
C GLU A 176 -36.82 -17.16 16.55
N ILE A 177 -36.00 -16.17 16.21
CA ILE A 177 -34.73 -16.40 15.48
C ILE A 177 -33.78 -17.24 16.32
N SER A 178 -33.63 -16.93 17.61
CA SER A 178 -32.76 -17.66 18.53
C SER A 178 -33.17 -19.13 18.62
N THR A 179 -34.48 -19.39 18.74
CA THR A 179 -35.04 -20.74 18.80
C THR A 179 -34.77 -21.51 17.51
N ILE A 180 -35.06 -20.91 16.34
CA ILE A 180 -34.81 -21.55 15.05
C ILE A 180 -33.32 -21.86 14.85
N ILE A 181 -32.43 -20.96 15.26
CA ILE A 181 -30.98 -21.22 15.15
C ILE A 181 -30.57 -22.40 16.03
N ALA A 182 -31.08 -22.49 17.26
CA ALA A 182 -30.81 -23.62 18.15
C ALA A 182 -31.35 -24.95 17.58
N GLU A 183 -32.53 -24.95 16.97
CA GLU A 183 -33.08 -26.13 16.27
C GLU A 183 -32.22 -26.54 15.08
N ILE A 184 -31.77 -25.57 14.26
CA ILE A 184 -30.89 -25.84 13.13
C ILE A 184 -29.55 -26.39 13.60
N GLU A 185 -28.99 -25.85 14.68
CA GLU A 185 -27.76 -26.36 15.30
C GLU A 185 -27.92 -27.83 15.72
N ALA A 186 -29.02 -28.16 16.40
CA ALA A 186 -29.32 -29.52 16.81
C ALA A 186 -29.44 -30.47 15.60
N ILE A 187 -30.08 -30.02 14.50
CA ILE A 187 -30.18 -30.78 13.25
C ILE A 187 -28.80 -31.00 12.63
N LEU A 188 -27.96 -29.96 12.55
CA LEU A 188 -26.64 -30.07 11.95
C LEU A 188 -25.72 -31.00 12.75
N ASN A 189 -25.79 -30.95 14.09
CA ASN A 189 -24.97 -31.79 14.96
C ASN A 189 -25.45 -33.25 15.02
N SER A 190 -26.76 -33.51 14.85
CA SER A 190 -27.33 -34.87 14.80
C SER A 190 -27.28 -35.51 13.41
N ARG A 191 -26.93 -34.75 12.36
CA ARG A 191 -26.88 -35.24 10.99
C ARG A 191 -25.79 -36.32 10.80
N PRO A 192 -26.13 -37.48 10.19
CA PRO A 192 -25.17 -38.48 9.73
C PRO A 192 -24.09 -37.93 8.79
N ILE A 193 -22.83 -38.24 9.06
CA ILE A 193 -21.67 -37.93 8.21
C ILE A 193 -21.17 -39.19 7.51
N SER A 194 -21.34 -40.36 8.11
CA SER A 194 -21.06 -41.65 7.49
C SER A 194 -22.35 -42.32 6.98
N PRO A 195 -22.27 -43.20 5.98
CA PRO A 195 -23.36 -44.12 5.70
C PRO A 195 -23.66 -44.97 6.94
N MET A 196 -24.90 -45.45 7.04
CA MET A 196 -25.28 -46.41 8.09
C MET A 196 -24.55 -47.74 7.84
N SER A 197 -24.22 -48.44 8.92
CA SER A 197 -23.65 -49.78 8.83
C SER A 197 -24.69 -50.77 8.30
N ASP A 198 -24.25 -51.71 7.45
CA ASP A 198 -25.09 -52.82 6.98
C ASP A 198 -25.19 -53.97 8.01
N ASP A 199 -24.40 -53.91 9.09
CA ASP A 199 -24.46 -54.88 10.19
C ASP A 199 -25.74 -54.68 11.03
N PRO A 200 -26.64 -55.68 11.12
CA PRO A 200 -27.87 -55.59 11.89
C PRO A 200 -27.65 -55.40 13.40
N ASN A 201 -26.46 -55.67 13.93
CA ASN A 201 -26.13 -55.44 15.33
C ASN A 201 -25.53 -54.04 15.60
N ASN A 202 -25.23 -53.26 14.55
CA ASN A 202 -24.64 -51.94 14.68
C ASN A 202 -25.54 -50.86 14.05
N VAL A 203 -26.43 -50.30 14.88
CA VAL A 203 -27.39 -49.26 14.47
C VAL A 203 -26.80 -47.84 14.63
N GLN A 204 -25.55 -47.71 15.08
CA GLN A 204 -24.96 -46.39 15.32
C GLN A 204 -24.42 -45.78 14.03
N VAL A 205 -24.74 -44.49 13.84
CA VAL A 205 -24.30 -43.69 12.70
C VAL A 205 -23.41 -42.57 13.21
N LEU A 206 -22.28 -42.33 12.55
CA LEU A 206 -21.37 -41.27 12.96
C LEU A 206 -21.98 -39.89 12.62
N THR A 207 -22.10 -39.03 13.63
CA THR A 207 -22.63 -37.66 13.53
C THR A 207 -21.63 -36.65 14.08
N LEU A 208 -21.83 -35.36 13.79
CA LEU A 208 -20.97 -34.30 14.36
C LEU A 208 -21.01 -34.28 15.89
N GLY A 209 -22.18 -34.57 16.48
CA GLY A 209 -22.36 -34.67 17.93
C GLY A 209 -21.43 -35.67 18.61
N HIS A 210 -21.06 -36.77 17.92
CA HIS A 210 -20.11 -37.74 18.47
C HIS A 210 -18.74 -37.11 18.73
N PHE A 211 -18.30 -36.14 17.92
CA PHE A 211 -17.04 -35.43 18.14
C PHE A 211 -17.12 -34.41 19.28
N LEU A 212 -18.31 -33.89 19.57
CA LEU A 212 -18.52 -32.86 20.59
C LEU A 212 -18.69 -33.46 21.99
N ILE A 213 -19.49 -34.53 22.10
CA ILE A 213 -19.90 -35.11 23.40
C ILE A 213 -19.57 -36.61 23.54
N GLY A 214 -18.96 -37.22 22.53
CA GLY A 214 -18.60 -38.65 22.55
C GLY A 214 -19.76 -39.62 22.27
N GLN A 215 -20.96 -39.12 21.98
CA GLN A 215 -22.16 -39.91 21.73
C GLN A 215 -23.11 -39.21 20.74
N SER A 216 -24.14 -39.94 20.29
CA SER A 216 -25.19 -39.37 19.47
C SER A 216 -25.98 -38.30 20.23
N LEU A 217 -26.19 -37.15 19.60
CA LEU A 217 -27.19 -36.18 20.04
C LEU A 217 -28.56 -36.69 19.60
N ASN A 218 -29.22 -37.43 20.49
CA ASN A 218 -30.59 -37.85 20.25
C ASN A 218 -31.48 -36.61 20.28
N SER A 219 -32.15 -36.33 19.16
CA SER A 219 -33.13 -35.26 19.03
C SER A 219 -34.38 -35.62 19.85
N TYR A 220 -34.28 -35.57 21.17
CA TYR A 220 -35.45 -35.53 22.03
C TYR A 220 -35.84 -34.05 22.16
N PHE A 221 -36.69 -33.62 21.24
CA PHE A 221 -37.67 -32.57 21.50
C PHE A 221 -39.02 -33.27 21.71
#